data_AF-A0A970MNP2-F1
#
_entry.id   AF-A0A970MNP2-F1
#
_cell.length_a   1.000
_cell.length_b   1.000
_cell.length_c   1.000
_cell.angle_alpha   90.00
_cell.angle_beta   90.00
_cell.angle_gamma   90.00
#
_symmetry.space_group_name_H-M   'P 1'
#
loop_
_entity.id
_entity.type
_entity.pdbx_description
1 polymer ?
#
loop_
_entity_poly.entity_id
_entity_poly.type
_entity_poly.pdbx_seq_one_letter_code
_entity_poly.pdbx_strand_id
1 'polypeptide(L)'
;MKRDQRFVIALDIGTSALKVGLFDINGDLIQVETREQEFIFPKSDWFEQDPDVTWELIKDSIHTLVNAHGHQSIHALSLTVQR
;
A
#
# COMPACT_ATOMS: atom_id res chain seq x y z
N MET A 1 -14.18 -26.94 3.91
CA MET A 1 -13.45 -26.43 2.72
C MET A 1 -12.42 -25.42 3.20
N LYS A 2 -11.13 -25.63 2.93
CA LYS A 2 -10.13 -24.56 3.11
C LYS A 2 -10.44 -23.50 2.06
N ARG A 3 -10.68 -22.25 2.47
CA ARG A 3 -10.74 -21.13 1.52
C ARG A 3 -9.45 -21.12 0.73
N ASP A 4 -9.57 -20.92 -0.57
CA ASP A 4 -8.44 -20.73 -1.46
C ASP A 4 -7.68 -19.48 -0.96
N GLN A 5 -6.54 -19.68 -0.28
CA GLN A 5 -5.77 -18.60 0.37
C GLN A 5 -4.92 -17.88 -0.68
N ARG A 6 -5.60 -17.30 -1.66
CA ARG A 6 -4.96 -16.50 -2.70
C ARG A 6 -5.37 -15.06 -2.52
N PHE A 7 -4.38 -14.20 -2.37
CA PHE A 7 -4.58 -12.79 -2.16
C PHE A 7 -3.90 -11.94 -3.24
N VAL A 8 -4.44 -10.75 -3.45
CA VAL A 8 -3.84 -9.68 -4.25
C VAL A 8 -3.58 -8.50 -3.31
N ILE A 9 -2.41 -7.89 -3.43
CA ILE A 9 -2.11 -6.63 -2.76
C ILE A 9 -2.31 -5.50 -3.77
N ALA A 10 -3.15 -4.53 -3.45
CA ALA A 10 -3.33 -3.32 -4.23
C ALA A 10 -2.68 -2.13 -3.53
N LEU A 11 -1.78 -1.44 -4.23
CA LEU A 11 -1.15 -0.21 -3.80
C LEU A 11 -1.85 0.96 -4.49
N ASP A 12 -2.38 1.88 -3.69
CA ASP A 12 -2.90 3.17 -4.11
C ASP A 12 -2.03 4.26 -3.48
N ILE A 13 -1.06 4.76 -4.26
CA ILE A 13 -0.11 5.78 -3.83
C ILE A 13 -0.68 7.15 -4.19
N GLY A 14 -1.52 7.68 -3.31
CA GLY A 14 -2.10 9.01 -3.45
C GLY A 14 -1.11 10.12 -3.16
N THR A 15 -1.61 11.35 -3.08
CA THR A 15 -0.78 12.54 -2.80
C THR A 15 -0.63 12.80 -1.30
N SER A 16 -1.71 12.76 -0.54
CA SER A 16 -1.66 13.00 0.91
C SER A 16 -1.48 11.74 1.73
N ALA A 17 -1.78 10.59 1.15
CA ALA A 17 -1.69 9.30 1.82
C ALA A 17 -1.58 8.20 0.78
N LEU A 18 -0.95 7.10 1.18
CA LEU A 18 -1.01 5.84 0.47
C LEU A 18 -1.88 4.82 1.21
N LYS A 19 -2.52 3.97 0.44
CA LYS A 19 -3.34 2.86 0.92
C LYS A 19 -2.84 1.56 0.30
N VAL A 20 -2.62 0.56 1.13
CA VAL A 20 -2.22 -0.78 0.69
C VAL A 20 -3.28 -1.76 1.18
N GLY A 21 -4.08 -2.28 0.25
CA GLY A 21 -5.18 -3.20 0.53
C GLY A 21 -4.81 -4.64 0.19
N LEU A 22 -5.17 -5.57 1.07
CA LEU A 22 -5.13 -7.00 0.82
C LEU A 22 -6.54 -7.47 0.44
N PHE A 23 -6.68 -8.08 -0.72
CA PHE A 23 -7.95 -8.59 -1.23
C PHE A 23 -7.88 -10.09 -1.47
N ASP A 24 -8.98 -10.81 -1.27
CA ASP A 24 -9.11 -12.17 -1.77
C ASP A 24 -9.44 -12.21 -3.28
N ILE A 25 -9.46 -13.41 -3.87
CA ILE A 25 -9.77 -13.58 -5.30
C ILE A 25 -11.21 -13.20 -5.70
N ASN A 26 -12.12 -13.07 -4.74
CA ASN A 26 -13.49 -12.63 -4.99
C ASN A 26 -13.60 -11.10 -4.98
N GLY A 27 -12.53 -10.41 -4.59
CA GLY A 27 -12.48 -8.95 -4.45
C GLY A 27 -12.88 -8.47 -3.06
N ASP A 28 -13.02 -9.35 -2.07
CA ASP A 28 -13.32 -8.95 -0.70
C ASP A 28 -12.08 -8.34 -0.04
N LEU A 29 -12.23 -7.16 0.57
CA LEU A 29 -11.17 -6.52 1.34
C LEU A 29 -10.94 -7.27 2.65
N ILE A 30 -9.73 -7.79 2.83
CA ILE A 30 -9.32 -8.55 4.01
C ILE A 30 -8.67 -7.64 5.06
N GLN A 31 -7.77 -6.76 4.63
CA GLN A 31 -7.08 -5.80 5.47
C GLN A 31 -6.61 -4.61 4.63
N VAL A 32 -6.50 -3.43 5.24
CA VAL A 32 -5.93 -2.24 4.61
C VAL A 32 -4.99 -1.53 5.56
N GLU A 33 -3.83 -1.15 5.07
CA GLU A 33 -2.92 -0.22 5.73
C GLU A 33 -3.05 1.15 5.07
N THR A 34 -3.21 2.20 5.86
CA THR A 34 -3.18 3.59 5.38
C THR A 34 -2.04 4.31 6.08
N ARG A 35 -1.21 5.02 5.29
CA ARG A 35 -0.10 5.84 5.80
C ARG A 35 -0.24 7.24 5.21
N GLU A 36 -0.24 8.25 6.07
CA GLU A 36 -0.17 9.65 5.63
C GLU A 36 1.24 9.93 5.11
N GLN A 37 1.32 10.73 4.05
CA GLN A 37 2.58 11.21 3.51
C GLN A 37 2.87 12.59 4.06
N GLU A 38 4.13 12.81 4.44
CA GLU A 38 4.61 14.13 4.82
C GLU A 38 4.94 14.94 3.56
N PHE A 39 4.69 16.24 3.65
CA PHE A 39 5.04 17.21 2.61
C PHE A 39 6.18 18.10 3.06
N ILE A 40 7.06 18.41 2.12
CA ILE A 40 8.13 19.39 2.27
C ILE A 40 7.66 20.70 1.62
N PHE A 41 7.83 21.81 2.34
CA PHE A 41 7.42 23.14 1.92
C PHE A 41 8.65 24.06 1.84
N PRO A 42 9.52 23.92 0.81
CA PRO A 42 10.75 24.70 0.75
C PRO A 42 10.51 26.19 0.46
N LYS A 43 9.36 26.54 -0.16
CA LYS A 43 8.94 27.90 -0.50
C LYS A 43 7.41 28.02 -0.46
N SER A 44 6.90 29.26 -0.47
CA SER A 44 5.46 29.51 -0.65
C SER A 44 4.95 28.79 -1.88
N ASP A 45 3.81 28.11 -1.74
CA ASP A 45 3.10 27.39 -2.80
C ASP A 45 3.87 26.20 -3.42
N TRP A 46 4.99 25.80 -2.82
CA TRP A 46 5.72 24.59 -3.22
C TRP A 46 5.33 23.44 -2.31
N PHE A 47 5.01 22.30 -2.94
CA PHE A 47 4.68 21.05 -2.29
C PHE A 47 5.57 19.97 -2.88
N GLU A 48 6.49 19.46 -2.08
CA GLU A 48 7.39 18.39 -2.47
C GLU A 48 7.17 17.17 -1.57
N GLN A 49 7.51 15.99 -2.08
CA GLN A 49 7.51 14.75 -1.32
C GLN A 49 8.88 14.10 -1.44
N ASP A 50 9.40 13.60 -0.33
CA ASP A 50 10.61 12.79 -0.34
C ASP A 50 10.28 11.38 -0.89
N PRO A 51 10.89 10.96 -2.02
CA PRO A 51 10.64 9.64 -2.58
C PRO A 51 11.12 8.51 -1.66
N ASP A 52 12.16 8.71 -0.86
CA ASP A 52 12.67 7.69 0.06
C ASP A 52 11.68 7.48 1.21
N VAL A 53 11.12 8.56 1.78
CA VAL A 53 10.04 8.47 2.78
C VAL A 53 8.83 7.73 2.21
N THR A 54 8.42 8.06 0.98
CA THR A 54 7.32 7.37 0.30
C THR A 54 7.61 5.87 0.13
N TRP A 55 8.84 5.52 -0.24
CA TRP A 55 9.25 4.14 -0.41
C TRP A 55 9.26 3.35 0.91
N GLU A 56 9.74 3.95 2.00
CA GLU A 56 9.69 3.32 3.32
C GLU A 56 8.25 3.04 3.76
N LEU A 57 7.34 4.00 3.58
CA LEU A 57 5.91 3.80 3.92
C LEU A 57 5.28 2.66 3.11
N ILE A 58 5.62 2.51 1.82
CA ILE A 58 5.15 1.41 0.98
C ILE A 58 5.66 0.07 1.53
N LYS A 59 6.97 -0.04 1.80
CA LYS A 59 7.57 -1.27 2.33
C LYS A 59 6.94 -1.65 3.66
N ASP A 60 6.79 -0.70 4.57
CA ASP A 60 6.21 -0.93 5.89
C ASP A 60 4.78 -1.47 5.79
N SER A 61 3.95 -0.84 4.95
CA SER A 61 2.58 -1.31 4.70
C SER A 61 2.53 -2.72 4.11
N ILE A 62 3.39 -3.03 3.13
CA ILE A 62 3.47 -4.40 2.57
C ILE A 62 3.95 -5.39 3.64
N HIS A 63 4.98 -5.05 4.41
CA HIS A 63 5.50 -5.90 5.48
C HIS A 63 4.44 -6.18 6.54
N THR A 64 3.64 -5.19 6.94
CA THR A 64 2.53 -5.41 7.88
C THR A 64 1.55 -6.47 7.35
N LEU A 65 1.13 -6.37 6.09
CA LEU A 65 0.20 -7.33 5.49
C LEU A 65 0.83 -8.72 5.33
N VAL A 66 2.07 -8.78 4.83
CA VAL A 66 2.77 -10.04 4.58
C VAL A 66 3.08 -10.78 5.89
N ASN A 67 3.45 -10.07 6.95
CA ASN A 67 3.72 -10.65 8.26
C ASN A 67 2.44 -11.21 8.90
N ALA A 68 1.28 -10.59 8.65
CA ALA A 68 -0.01 -11.04 9.17
C ALA A 68 -0.59 -12.25 8.41
N HIS A 69 -0.40 -12.33 7.07
CA HIS A 69 -1.10 -13.29 6.21
C HIS A 69 -0.21 -14.30 5.49
N GLY A 70 1.11 -14.14 5.56
CA GLY A 70 2.11 -15.00 4.93
C GLY A 70 2.33 -14.71 3.45
N HIS A 71 3.60 -14.58 3.04
CA HIS A 71 3.95 -14.19 1.66
C HIS A 71 3.55 -15.22 0.59
N GLN A 72 3.47 -16.51 0.94
CA GLN A 72 3.16 -17.62 0.02
C GLN A 72 1.75 -17.49 -0.60
N SER A 73 0.86 -16.75 0.07
CA SER A 73 -0.53 -16.57 -0.31
C SER A 73 -0.73 -15.38 -1.28
N ILE A 74 0.28 -14.52 -1.46
CA ILE A 74 0.18 -13.32 -2.32
C ILE A 74 0.51 -13.70 -3.78
N HIS A 75 -0.45 -13.50 -4.68
CA HIS A 75 -0.34 -13.94 -6.08
C HIS A 75 -0.03 -12.81 -7.05
N ALA A 76 -0.41 -11.58 -6.71
CA ALA A 76 -0.22 -10.42 -7.56
C ALA A 76 -0.12 -9.13 -6.74
N LEU A 77 0.52 -8.14 -7.35
CA LEU A 77 0.55 -6.75 -6.92
C LEU A 77 -0.09 -5.90 -8.01
N SER A 78 -1.00 -5.00 -7.63
CA SER A 78 -1.49 -3.94 -8.52
C SER A 78 -1.04 -2.59 -8.00
N LEU A 79 -0.66 -1.68 -8.90
CA LEU A 79 -0.16 -0.36 -8.55
C LEU A 79 -0.96 0.73 -9.26
N THR A 80 -1.42 1.70 -8.50
CA THR A 80 -1.86 3.01 -8.98
C THR A 80 -1.11 4.09 -8.21
N VAL A 81 -0.76 5.17 -8.91
CA VAL A 81 0.04 6.27 -8.37
C VAL A 81 -0.60 7.60 -8.73
N GLN A 82 -0.35 8.63 -7.93
CA GLN A 82 -0.61 10.01 -8.30
C GLN A 82 0.02 10.35 -9.66
N ARG A 83 -0.68 11.19 -10.44
CA ARG A 83 -0.29 11.59 -11.79
C ARG A 83 0.35 12.97 -11.81
#